data_AF-A0AAJ6LPA5-F1
#
_entry.id   AF-A0AAJ6LPA5-F1
#
_cell.length_a   1.000
_cell.length_b   1.000
_cell.length_c   1.000
_cell.angle_alpha   90.00
_cell.angle_beta   90.00
_cell.angle_gamma   90.00
#
_symmetry.space_group_name_H-M   'P 1'
#
loop_
_entity.id
_entity.type
_entity.pdbx_description
1 polymer ?
#
loop_
_entity_poly.entity_id
_entity_poly.type
_entity_poly.pdbx_seq_one_letter_code
_entity_poly.pdbx_strand_id
1 'polypeptide(L)'
;MYLIVGAGHDISLGWWSDYNGTQTSQVQATAARAAGATSIAVNANTLEVGTVVQFTGHKKLYRIIANTGNVITIFPGLIKNIQLGEVMKYDNIQGSFILTPQNAAYQMPSTNIMEVTINATENIRG
;
A
#
# COMPACT_ATOMS: atom_id res chain seq x y z
N MET A 1 -16.85 18.38 -8.59
CA MET A 1 -16.58 17.01 -8.06
C MET A 1 -16.68 17.10 -6.54
N TYR A 2 -17.74 16.58 -5.94
CA TYR A 2 -17.92 16.60 -4.48
C TYR A 2 -17.32 15.31 -3.91
N LEU A 3 -16.28 15.44 -3.08
CA LEU A 3 -15.71 14.33 -2.33
C LEU A 3 -16.54 14.14 -1.05
N ILE A 4 -17.13 12.95 -0.87
CA ILE A 4 -17.92 12.62 0.32
C ILE A 4 -16.96 12.20 1.44
N VAL A 5 -17.07 12.87 2.59
CA VAL A 5 -16.31 12.59 3.81
C VAL A 5 -16.83 11.28 4.43
N GLY A 6 -15.93 10.33 4.72
CA GLY A 6 -16.25 9.06 5.41
C GLY A 6 -16.33 7.81 4.52
N ALA A 7 -16.32 7.94 3.20
CA ALA A 7 -16.17 6.82 2.28
C ALA A 7 -14.68 6.57 1.97
N GLY A 8 -14.26 5.31 1.86
CA GLY A 8 -12.92 4.96 1.40
C GLY A 8 -12.77 5.27 -0.09
N HIS A 9 -11.76 6.07 -0.44
CA HIS A 9 -11.44 6.38 -1.83
C HIS A 9 -10.15 5.65 -2.21
N ASP A 10 -10.15 4.96 -3.35
CA ASP A 10 -8.95 4.34 -3.90
C ASP A 10 -8.12 5.43 -4.60
N ILE A 11 -6.97 5.75 -4.02
CA ILE A 11 -6.08 6.82 -4.48
C ILE A 11 -4.77 6.20 -4.91
N SER A 12 -4.31 6.55 -6.12
CA SER A 12 -2.94 6.22 -6.56
C SER A 12 -1.95 6.96 -5.67
N LEU A 13 -0.92 6.26 -5.19
CA LEU A 13 0.15 6.87 -4.39
C LEU A 13 1.09 7.76 -5.23
N GLY A 14 0.79 7.98 -6.52
CA GLY A 14 1.62 8.77 -7.42
C GLY A 14 3.01 8.16 -7.56
N TRP A 15 4.06 8.95 -7.35
CA TRP A 15 5.46 8.50 -7.47
C TRP A 15 5.83 7.34 -6.53
N TRP A 16 5.08 7.13 -5.44
CA TRP A 16 5.26 6.00 -4.52
C TRP A 16 4.63 4.70 -5.01
N SER A 17 3.81 4.77 -6.06
CA SER A 17 3.20 3.62 -6.73
C SER A 17 4.09 3.07 -7.85
N ASP A 18 5.06 3.84 -8.32
CA ASP A 18 5.93 3.49 -9.46
C ASP A 18 7.14 2.70 -8.95
N TYR A 19 7.22 1.43 -9.35
CA TYR A 19 8.39 0.62 -9.06
C TYR A 19 9.55 0.95 -10.02
N ASN A 20 10.67 1.41 -9.46
CA ASN A 20 11.85 1.82 -10.23
C ASN A 20 13.01 0.79 -10.17
N GLY A 21 12.76 -0.40 -9.61
CA GLY A 21 13.78 -1.44 -9.45
C GLY A 21 13.86 -2.43 -10.61
N THR A 22 14.65 -3.49 -10.45
CA THR A 22 14.94 -4.45 -11.54
C THR A 22 13.96 -5.62 -11.64
N GLN A 23 13.06 -5.78 -10.66
CA GLN A 23 12.08 -6.86 -10.65
C GLN A 23 11.00 -6.68 -11.73
N THR A 24 10.96 -7.59 -12.70
CA THR A 24 9.95 -7.60 -13.78
C THR A 24 8.98 -8.78 -13.71
N SER A 25 9.32 -9.82 -12.94
CA SER A 25 8.52 -11.03 -12.81
C SER A 25 7.55 -10.95 -11.64
N GLN A 26 6.39 -11.61 -11.78
CA GLN A 26 5.39 -11.69 -10.72
C GLN A 26 5.99 -12.31 -9.45
N VAL A 27 5.74 -11.65 -8.31
CA VAL A 27 6.10 -12.17 -6.99
C VAL A 27 4.84 -12.74 -6.34
N GLN A 28 4.95 -13.96 -5.82
CA GLN A 28 3.83 -14.71 -5.26
C GLN A 28 4.25 -15.51 -4.03
N ALA A 29 3.34 -15.61 -3.06
CA ALA A 29 3.55 -16.36 -1.83
C ALA A 29 3.65 -17.87 -2.14
N THR A 30 4.70 -18.52 -1.64
CA THR A 30 4.94 -19.96 -1.81
C THR A 30 4.43 -20.80 -0.65
N ALA A 31 3.85 -20.16 0.37
CA ALA A 31 3.17 -20.82 1.48
C ALA A 31 2.13 -19.88 2.11
N ALA A 32 1.08 -20.46 2.69
CA ALA A 32 0.12 -19.69 3.47
C ALA A 32 0.78 -19.11 4.74
N ARG A 33 0.36 -17.91 5.15
CA ARG A 33 0.79 -17.25 6.40
C ARG A 33 -0.40 -16.63 7.11
N ALA A 34 -0.40 -16.78 8.44
CA ALA A 34 -1.43 -16.18 9.29
C ALA A 34 -1.19 -14.68 9.47
N ALA A 35 -2.24 -13.96 9.90
CA ALA A 35 -2.11 -12.58 10.37
C ALA A 35 -1.08 -12.49 11.50
N GLY A 36 -0.35 -11.38 11.55
CA GLY A 36 0.77 -11.13 12.46
C GLY A 36 2.12 -11.59 11.91
N ALA A 37 2.16 -12.44 10.87
CA ALA A 37 3.42 -12.85 10.27
C ALA A 37 4.12 -11.65 9.62
N THR A 38 5.44 -11.55 9.83
CA THR A 38 6.31 -10.54 9.22
C THR A 38 7.20 -11.15 8.13
N SER A 39 7.38 -12.47 8.12
CA SER A 39 8.25 -13.18 7.18
C SER A 39 7.43 -14.00 6.19
N ILE A 40 7.47 -13.60 4.92
CA ILE A 40 6.67 -14.16 3.84
C ILE A 40 7.58 -14.93 2.88
N ALA A 41 7.35 -16.23 2.75
CA ALA A 41 8.03 -17.04 1.74
C ALA A 41 7.41 -16.75 0.38
N VAL A 42 8.25 -16.42 -0.59
CA VAL A 42 7.86 -16.06 -1.96
C VAL A 42 8.73 -16.82 -2.97
N ASN A 43 8.36 -16.74 -4.24
CA ASN A 43 9.25 -17.17 -5.32
C ASN A 43 10.51 -16.27 -5.40
N ALA A 44 11.50 -16.73 -6.17
CA ALA A 44 12.73 -15.97 -6.38
C ALA A 44 12.41 -14.55 -6.86
N ASN A 45 12.94 -13.55 -6.16
CA ASN A 45 12.68 -12.14 -6.44
C ASN A 45 13.91 -11.28 -6.11
N THR A 46 13.92 -10.07 -6.67
CA THR A 46 14.98 -9.07 -6.55
C THR A 46 14.47 -7.77 -5.91
N LEU A 47 13.33 -7.82 -5.22
CA LEU A 47 12.72 -6.62 -4.62
C LEU A 47 13.63 -6.00 -3.56
N GLU A 48 13.80 -4.69 -3.64
CA GLU A 48 14.68 -3.95 -2.75
C GLU A 48 14.04 -3.70 -1.38
N VAL A 49 14.87 -3.57 -0.36
CA VAL A 49 14.43 -3.11 0.96
C VAL A 49 13.96 -1.66 0.86
N GLY A 50 12.80 -1.36 1.43
CA GLY A 50 12.13 -0.07 1.33
C GLY A 50 10.97 -0.04 0.33
N THR A 51 10.90 -1.01 -0.59
CA THR A 51 9.82 -1.12 -1.56
C THR A 51 8.47 -1.34 -0.86
N VAL A 52 7.47 -0.57 -1.28
CA VAL A 52 6.08 -0.74 -0.83
C VAL A 52 5.49 -1.92 -1.61
N VAL A 53 4.73 -2.78 -0.92
CA VAL A 53 4.09 -3.94 -1.52
C VAL A 53 2.69 -4.12 -0.97
N GLN A 54 1.83 -4.79 -1.75
CA GLN A 54 0.45 -5.09 -1.41
C GLN A 54 0.11 -6.50 -1.87
N PHE A 55 -0.62 -7.26 -1.06
CA PHE A 55 -1.12 -8.58 -1.47
C PHE A 55 -2.50 -8.47 -2.08
N THR A 56 -2.80 -9.26 -3.11
CA THR A 56 -4.09 -9.19 -3.83
C THR A 56 -5.32 -9.45 -2.97
N GLY A 57 -5.20 -10.23 -1.88
CA GLY A 57 -6.31 -10.58 -1.00
C GLY A 57 -6.75 -9.44 -0.07
N HIS A 58 -6.00 -8.34 0.04
CA HIS A 58 -6.38 -7.20 0.87
C HIS A 58 -5.70 -5.89 0.49
N LYS A 59 -6.34 -4.76 0.81
CA LYS A 59 -5.84 -3.43 0.44
C LYS A 59 -4.68 -2.89 1.29
N LYS A 60 -4.23 -3.61 2.32
CA LYS A 60 -3.17 -3.14 3.22
C LYS A 60 -1.83 -3.01 2.51
N LEU A 61 -1.18 -1.87 2.74
CA LEU A 61 0.17 -1.59 2.28
C LEU A 61 1.21 -2.04 3.30
N TYR A 62 2.30 -2.62 2.80
CA TYR A 62 3.44 -3.06 3.59
C TYR A 62 4.72 -2.53 2.99
N ARG A 63 5.77 -2.45 3.81
CA ARG A 63 7.11 -2.09 3.36
C ARG A 63 8.08 -3.24 3.61
N ILE A 64 8.89 -3.56 2.62
CA ILE A 64 9.95 -4.56 2.76
C ILE A 64 11.05 -3.99 3.68
N ILE A 65 11.39 -4.73 4.73
CA ILE A 65 12.47 -4.39 5.66
C ILE A 65 13.69 -5.32 5.51
N ALA A 66 13.51 -6.49 4.91
CA ALA A 66 14.60 -7.39 4.53
C ALA A 66 14.16 -8.31 3.39
N ASN A 67 15.09 -8.71 2.52
CA ASN A 67 14.84 -9.68 1.46
C ASN A 67 16.05 -10.60 1.32
N THR A 68 15.83 -11.91 1.35
CA THR A 68 16.86 -12.94 1.12
C THR A 68 16.72 -13.64 -0.23
N GLY A 69 15.90 -13.11 -1.13
CA GLY A 69 15.64 -13.64 -2.48
C GLY A 69 14.43 -14.56 -2.57
N ASN A 70 14.17 -15.37 -1.53
CA ASN A 70 12.99 -16.25 -1.44
C ASN A 70 12.14 -15.97 -0.20
N VAL A 71 12.61 -15.12 0.70
CA VAL A 71 11.86 -14.70 1.89
C VAL A 71 11.94 -13.19 2.00
N ILE A 72 10.77 -12.56 2.05
CA ILE A 72 10.60 -11.13 2.24
C ILE A 72 10.10 -10.90 3.66
N THR A 73 10.79 -10.02 4.39
CA THR A 73 10.32 -9.53 5.68
C THR A 73 9.64 -8.18 5.48
N ILE A 74 8.43 -8.04 6.01
CA ILE A 74 7.57 -6.86 5.86
C ILE A 74 7.29 -6.17 7.20
N PHE A 75 7.01 -4.87 7.12
CA PHE A 75 6.48 -4.07 8.22
C PHE A 75 5.32 -3.19 7.74
N PRO A 76 4.22 -3.08 8.52
CA PRO A 76 3.90 -3.84 9.73
C PRO A 76 3.64 -5.34 9.43
N GLY A 77 3.39 -6.15 10.46
CA GLY A 77 2.99 -7.56 10.25
C GLY A 77 1.65 -7.67 9.51
N LEU A 78 1.40 -8.82 8.87
CA LEU A 78 0.16 -9.06 8.12
C LEU A 78 -1.09 -8.78 8.95
N ILE A 79 -2.07 -8.06 8.40
CA ILE A 79 -3.35 -7.82 9.10
C ILE A 79 -4.40 -8.91 8.84
N LYS A 80 -4.22 -9.68 7.75
CA LYS A 80 -5.08 -10.79 7.33
C LYS A 80 -4.20 -11.97 6.91
N ASN A 81 -4.79 -13.15 6.87
CA ASN A 81 -4.11 -14.32 6.35
C ASN A 81 -3.87 -14.17 4.84
N ILE A 82 -2.73 -14.70 4.37
CA ILE A 82 -2.43 -14.84 2.96
C ILE A 82 -2.44 -16.32 2.57
N GLN A 83 -2.83 -16.60 1.33
CA GLN A 83 -2.94 -17.95 0.79
C GLN A 83 -1.71 -18.34 -0.03
N LEU A 84 -1.53 -19.65 -0.24
CA LEU A 84 -0.55 -20.15 -1.19
C LEU A 84 -0.87 -19.63 -2.60
N GLY A 85 0.14 -19.14 -3.31
CA GLY A 85 -0.01 -18.58 -4.67
C GLY A 85 -0.53 -17.15 -4.71
N GLU A 86 -0.73 -16.51 -3.55
CA GLU A 86 -1.22 -15.13 -3.52
C GLU A 86 -0.19 -14.15 -4.09
N VAL A 87 -0.65 -13.27 -4.97
CA VAL A 87 0.21 -12.35 -5.70
C VAL A 87 0.55 -11.14 -4.84
N MET A 88 1.84 -10.83 -4.77
CA MET A 88 2.37 -9.60 -4.20
C MET A 88 2.58 -8.58 -5.32
N LYS A 89 1.78 -7.52 -5.30
CA LYS A 89 1.95 -6.33 -6.14
C LYS A 89 3.01 -5.43 -5.52
N TYR A 90 3.94 -4.98 -6.35
CA TYR A 90 5.00 -4.04 -5.99
C TYR A 90 5.02 -2.81 -6.90
N ASP A 91 4.17 -2.79 -7.93
CA ASP A 91 3.97 -1.69 -8.88
C ASP A 91 2.47 -1.43 -9.05
N ASN A 92 2.11 -0.20 -9.43
CA ASN A 92 0.72 0.27 -9.53
C ASN A 92 -0.10 -0.01 -8.25
N ILE A 93 0.51 0.28 -7.10
CA ILE A 93 -0.05 0.02 -5.78
C ILE A 93 -1.10 1.08 -5.44
N GLN A 94 -2.29 0.63 -5.08
CA GLN A 94 -3.42 1.49 -4.75
C GLN A 94 -3.75 1.36 -3.27
N GLY A 95 -3.72 2.49 -2.56
CA GLY A 95 -4.18 2.57 -1.19
C GLY A 95 -5.62 3.05 -1.14
N SER A 96 -6.42 2.48 -0.24
CA SER A 96 -7.73 3.04 0.08
C SER A 96 -7.57 3.97 1.28
N PHE A 97 -7.95 5.23 1.14
CA PHE A 97 -7.81 6.23 2.19
C PHE A 97 -9.16 6.85 2.52
N ILE A 98 -9.43 7.05 3.81
CA ILE A 98 -10.48 7.93 4.28
C ILE A 98 -9.83 9.29 4.51
N LEU A 99 -10.22 10.25 3.66
CA LEU A 99 -9.81 11.64 3.82
C LEU A 99 -10.53 12.21 5.05
N THR A 100 -9.75 12.68 6.02
CA THR A 100 -10.25 13.36 7.22
C THR A 100 -9.86 14.84 7.08
N PRO A 101 -10.68 15.66 6.39
CA PRO A 101 -10.35 17.07 6.24
C PRO A 101 -10.33 17.75 7.61
N GLN A 102 -9.28 18.54 7.88
CA GLN A 102 -9.13 19.28 9.14
C GLN A 102 -10.24 20.34 9.32
N ASN A 103 -10.80 20.87 8.22
CA ASN A 103 -11.90 21.82 8.22
C ASN A 103 -13.01 21.39 7.24
N ALA A 104 -14.27 21.54 7.64
CA ALA A 104 -15.46 21.17 6.86
C ALA A 104 -15.75 22.09 5.66
N ALA A 105 -15.12 23.27 5.60
CA ALA A 105 -15.26 24.23 4.52
C ALA A 105 -13.91 24.90 4.21
N TYR A 106 -13.41 24.71 2.99
CA TYR A 106 -12.33 25.52 2.45
C TYR A 106 -12.94 26.69 1.68
N GLN A 107 -12.94 27.88 2.27
CA GLN A 107 -13.21 29.10 1.52
C GLN A 107 -11.97 29.41 0.68
N MET A 108 -12.11 29.38 -0.64
CA MET A 108 -11.02 29.64 -1.58
C MET A 108 -11.18 31.04 -2.21
N PRO A 109 -10.77 32.12 -1.53
CA PRO A 109 -10.68 33.42 -2.18
C PRO A 109 -9.52 33.40 -3.19
N SER A 110 -9.85 33.70 -4.45
CA SER A 110 -8.93 33.70 -5.59
C SER A 110 -7.95 34.87 -5.53
N THR A 111 -6.96 34.81 -4.63
CA THR A 111 -5.86 35.79 -4.61
C THR A 111 -4.53 35.22 -4.07
N ASN A 112 -4.52 34.04 -3.43
CA ASN A 112 -3.30 33.47 -2.86
C ASN A 112 -3.06 32.02 -3.28
N ILE A 113 -1.77 31.67 -3.45
CA ILE A 113 -1.31 30.29 -3.50
C ILE A 113 -1.71 29.64 -2.18
N MET A 114 -2.68 28.72 -2.23
CA MET A 114 -3.15 28.00 -1.06
C MET A 114 -2.46 26.65 -0.96
N GLU A 115 -1.68 26.45 0.09
CA GLU A 115 -1.17 25.15 0.51
C GLU A 115 -2.30 24.39 1.22
N VAL A 116 -2.87 23.38 0.55
CA VAL A 116 -3.91 22.53 1.12
C VAL A 116 -3.24 21.28 1.68
N THR A 117 -3.07 21.23 3.00
CA THR A 117 -2.63 20.01 3.70
C THR A 117 -3.83 19.10 3.93
N ILE A 118 -3.81 17.90 3.35
CA ILE A 118 -4.86 16.89 3.51
C ILE A 118 -4.33 15.77 4.38
N ASN A 119 -4.90 15.60 5.57
CA ASN A 119 -4.64 14.44 6.42
C ASN A 119 -5.57 13.30 5.98
N ALA A 120 -4.99 12.14 5.71
CA ALA A 120 -5.71 10.95 5.28
C ALA A 120 -5.31 9.75 6.13
N THR A 121 -6.30 9.00 6.63
CA THR A 121 -6.05 7.75 7.35
C THR A 121 -6.30 6.58 6.40
N GLU A 122 -5.34 5.65 6.30
CA GLU A 122 -5.49 4.43 5.50
C GLU A 122 -6.71 3.63 5.98
N ASN A 123 -7.63 3.32 5.06
CA ASN A 123 -8.80 2.50 5.34
C ASN A 123 -8.49 1.03 5.07
N ILE A 124 -8.37 0.25 6.15
CA ILE A 124 -8.14 -1.20 6.10
C ILE A 124 -9.42 -2.02 5.91
N ARG A 125 -10.59 -1.38 5.87
CA ARG A 125 -11.91 -2.01 5.73
C ARG A 125 -12.39 -1.89 4.28
N GLY A 126 -11.86 -2.77 3.44
CA GLY A 126 -12.36 -3.11 2.11
C GLY A 126 -12.46 -4.62 1.98
#